data_AF-A0A1H4BF24-F1
#
_entry.id   AF-A0A1H4BF24-F1
#
_cell.length_a   1.000
_cell.length_b   1.000
_cell.length_c   1.000
_cell.angle_alpha   90.00
_cell.angle_beta   90.00
_cell.angle_gamma   90.00
#
_symmetry.space_group_name_H-M   'P 1'
#
loop_
_entity.id
_entity.type
_entity.pdbx_description
1 polymer ?
#
loop_
_entity_poly.entity_id
_entity_poly.type
_entity_poly.pdbx_seq_one_letter_code
_entity_poly.pdbx_strand_id
1 'polypeptide(L)'
;MSNNTGNTIIALLTGATIGAGLGLLYAPKSGKETRKQLKDDAGELKKSLGDQYESVTNHLSDFTEETKKKIEAQINSTLKSANSKTDEVIANLESDLKDLRKKNADLQKKLK
;
A
#
# COMPACT_ATOMS: atom_id res chain seq x y z
N MET A 1 -10.60 -19.60 20.57
CA MET A 1 -9.63 -18.68 19.93
C MET A 1 -9.76 -18.66 18.40
N SER A 2 -10.98 -18.71 17.83
CA SER A 2 -11.17 -18.85 16.37
C SER A 2 -11.10 -17.52 15.60
N ASN A 3 -11.22 -16.39 16.31
CA ASN A 3 -11.54 -15.09 15.73
C ASN A 3 -10.28 -14.25 15.41
N ASN A 4 -9.16 -14.52 16.10
CA ASN A 4 -7.92 -13.76 15.93
C ASN A 4 -7.12 -14.17 14.67
N THR A 5 -7.23 -15.43 14.24
CA THR A 5 -6.54 -15.90 13.03
C THR A 5 -7.08 -15.22 11.78
N GLY A 6 -8.41 -15.06 11.68
CA GLY A 6 -9.03 -14.31 10.58
C GLY A 6 -8.56 -12.86 10.54
N ASN A 7 -8.55 -12.16 11.68
CA ASN A 7 -8.07 -10.78 11.76
C ASN A 7 -6.59 -10.64 11.38
N THR A 8 -5.76 -11.61 11.74
CA THR A 8 -4.32 -11.60 11.42
C THR A 8 -4.07 -11.81 9.92
N ILE A 9 -4.81 -12.73 9.29
CA ILE A 9 -4.74 -12.95 7.84
C ILE A 9 -5.18 -11.70 7.09
N ILE A 10 -6.27 -11.06 7.52
CA ILE A 10 -6.74 -9.80 6.93
C ILE A 10 -5.66 -8.72 7.08
N ALA A 11 -5.10 -8.53 8.28
CA ALA A 11 -4.05 -7.55 8.51
C ALA A 11 -2.81 -7.78 7.63
N LEU A 12 -2.37 -9.04 7.48
CA LEU A 12 -1.25 -9.40 6.62
C LEU A 12 -1.53 -9.11 5.14
N LEU A 13 -2.71 -9.49 4.64
CA LEU A 13 -3.12 -9.23 3.26
C LEU A 13 -3.22 -7.73 2.99
N THR A 14 -3.81 -6.96 3.90
CA THR A 14 -3.89 -5.50 3.80
C THR A 14 -2.48 -4.90 3.78
N GLY A 15 -1.59 -5.31 4.69
CA GLY A 15 -0.21 -4.86 4.73
C GLY A 15 0.56 -5.21 3.45
N ALA A 16 0.43 -6.44 2.96
CA ALA A 16 1.07 -6.89 1.72
C ALA A 16 0.58 -6.12 0.50
N THR A 17 -0.71 -5.81 0.42
CA THR A 17 -1.29 -5.06 -0.70
C THR A 17 -0.79 -3.61 -0.70
N ILE A 18 -0.75 -2.95 0.46
CA ILE A 18 -0.19 -1.60 0.61
C ILE A 18 1.31 -1.60 0.26
N GLY A 19 2.06 -2.56 0.80
CA GLY A 19 3.50 -2.69 0.55
C GLY A 19 3.81 -2.95 -0.93
N ALA A 20 3.11 -3.86 -1.57
CA ALA A 20 3.24 -4.13 -3.00
C ALA A 20 2.81 -2.91 -3.84
N GLY A 21 1.74 -2.23 -3.46
CA GLY A 21 1.29 -0.99 -4.10
C GLY A 21 2.38 0.08 -4.06
N LEU A 22 2.92 0.37 -2.88
CA LEU A 22 4.02 1.33 -2.71
C LEU A 22 5.29 0.88 -3.44
N GLY A 23 5.63 -0.41 -3.41
CA GLY A 23 6.78 -0.97 -4.12
C GLY A 23 6.67 -0.81 -5.64
N LEU A 24 5.48 -1.05 -6.20
CA LEU A 24 5.20 -0.84 -7.62
C LEU A 24 5.19 0.65 -8.00
N LEU A 25 4.72 1.54 -7.12
CA LEU A 25 4.79 2.98 -7.33
C LEU A 25 6.22 3.52 -7.27
N TYR A 26 7.04 2.96 -6.37
CA TYR A 26 8.44 3.34 -6.23
C TYR A 26 9.30 2.83 -7.41
N ALA A 27 9.03 1.61 -7.88
CA ALA A 27 9.74 0.98 -8.98
C ALA A 27 8.76 0.52 -10.08
N PRO A 28 8.32 1.43 -10.97
CA PRO A 28 7.39 1.08 -12.02
C PRO A 28 8.06 0.22 -13.09
N LYS A 29 7.46 -0.94 -13.38
CA LYS A 29 7.85 -1.83 -14.49
C LYS A 29 6.71 -1.96 -15.50
N SER A 30 7.05 -2.27 -16.75
CA SER A 30 6.04 -2.51 -17.77
C SER A 30 5.26 -3.80 -17.49
N GLY A 31 3.95 -3.83 -17.75
CA GLY A 31 3.13 -5.01 -17.46
C GLY A 31 3.58 -6.29 -18.19
N LYS A 32 4.19 -6.16 -19.37
CA LYS A 32 4.78 -7.28 -20.13
C LYS A 32 5.95 -7.89 -19.37
N GLU A 33 6.79 -7.05 -18.77
CA GLU A 33 7.94 -7.46 -17.97
C GLU A 33 7.50 -8.06 -16.64
N THR A 34 6.54 -7.43 -15.94
CA THR A 34 5.98 -7.94 -14.68
C THR A 34 5.37 -9.33 -14.84
N ARG A 35 4.64 -9.58 -15.94
CA ARG A 35 4.06 -10.90 -16.21
C ARG A 35 5.13 -11.96 -16.51
N LYS A 36 6.24 -11.56 -17.16
CA LYS A 36 7.37 -12.47 -17.41
C LYS A 36 8.09 -12.78 -16.11
N GLN A 37 8.48 -11.74 -15.36
CA GLN A 37 9.13 -11.86 -14.04
C GLN A 37 8.30 -12.70 -13.08
N LEU A 38 6.98 -12.49 -12.98
CA LEU A 38 6.15 -13.30 -12.09
C LEU A 38 6.18 -14.81 -12.42
N LYS A 39 6.33 -15.19 -13.69
CA LYS A 39 6.44 -16.60 -14.09
C LYS A 39 7.80 -17.18 -13.72
N ASP A 40 8.85 -16.41 -13.93
CA ASP A 40 10.23 -16.81 -13.65
C ASP A 40 10.46 -16.86 -12.12
N ASP A 41 10.09 -15.79 -11.42
CA ASP A 41 10.24 -15.60 -9.97
C ASP A 41 9.37 -16.58 -9.17
N ALA A 42 8.18 -16.98 -9.63
CA ALA A 42 7.33 -17.93 -8.88
C ALA A 42 8.01 -19.29 -8.69
N GLY A 43 8.80 -19.74 -9.66
CA GLY A 43 9.56 -20.99 -9.57
C GLY A 43 10.74 -20.88 -8.59
N GLU A 44 11.48 -19.78 -8.66
CA GLU A 44 12.65 -19.52 -7.82
C GLU A 44 12.27 -19.20 -6.37
N LEU A 45 11.19 -18.44 -6.16
CA LEU A 45 10.68 -18.06 -4.86
C LEU A 45 10.33 -19.29 -4.02
N LYS A 46 9.74 -20.32 -4.62
CA LYS A 46 9.41 -21.58 -3.91
C LYS A 46 10.67 -22.26 -3.36
N LYS A 47 11.79 -22.19 -4.08
CA LYS A 47 13.07 -22.77 -3.66
C LYS A 47 13.78 -21.88 -2.64
N SER A 48 13.83 -20.58 -2.89
CA SER A 48 14.51 -19.60 -2.02
C SER A 48 13.78 -19.30 -0.72
N LEU A 49 12.45 -19.47 -0.65
CA LEU A 49 11.67 -19.19 0.55
C LEU A 49 12.08 -20.10 1.71
N GLY A 50 12.39 -21.37 1.45
CA GLY A 50 12.81 -22.30 2.50
C GLY A 50 14.07 -21.81 3.22
N ASP A 51 15.11 -21.49 2.45
CA ASP A 51 16.41 -21.08 2.97
C ASP A 51 16.39 -19.67 3.61
N GLN A 52 15.57 -18.77 3.09
CA GLN A 52 15.47 -17.39 3.61
C GLN A 52 14.45 -17.25 4.74
N TYR A 53 13.49 -18.18 4.88
CA TYR A 53 12.52 -18.13 5.95
C TYR A 53 13.18 -18.23 7.33
N GLU A 54 14.20 -19.08 7.46
CA GLU A 54 14.92 -19.25 8.73
C GLU A 54 15.67 -17.97 9.12
N SER A 55 16.37 -17.34 8.17
CA SER A 55 17.07 -16.07 8.44
C SER A 55 16.10 -14.94 8.76
N VAL A 56 14.98 -14.82 8.05
CA VAL A 56 13.94 -13.81 8.34
C VAL A 56 13.33 -14.03 9.71
N THR A 57 13.02 -15.29 10.08
CA THR A 57 12.45 -15.62 11.38
C THR A 57 13.39 -15.25 12.53
N ASN A 58 14.70 -15.45 12.36
CA ASN A 58 15.71 -15.05 13.34
C ASN A 58 15.75 -13.53 13.53
N HIS A 59 15.78 -12.76 12.45
CA HIS A 59 15.77 -11.28 12.54
C HIS A 59 14.44 -10.72 13.08
N LEU A 60 13.32 -11.39 12.82
CA LEU A 60 12.02 -11.02 13.40
C LEU A 60 11.95 -11.32 14.90
N SER A 61 12.72 -12.29 15.39
CA SER A 61 12.79 -12.61 16.82
C SER A 61 13.51 -11.50 17.60
N ASP A 62 14.45 -10.80 16.96
CA ASP A 62 15.10 -9.59 17.50
C ASP A 62 14.22 -8.33 17.46
N PHE A 63 12.98 -8.45 16.97
CA PHE A 63 12.04 -7.34 16.92
C PHE A 63 11.49 -7.03 18.33
N THR A 64 12.27 -6.25 19.09
CA THR A 64 11.99 -5.91 20.48
C THR A 64 10.84 -4.92 20.66
N GLU A 65 10.35 -4.81 21.89
CA GLU A 65 9.30 -3.86 22.27
C GLU A 65 9.72 -2.39 22.06
N GLU A 66 11.01 -2.08 22.21
CA GLU A 66 11.53 -0.73 21.94
C GLU A 66 11.47 -0.38 20.46
N THR A 67 11.80 -1.32 19.58
CA THR A 67 11.69 -1.16 18.12
C THR A 67 10.23 -0.98 17.71
N LYS A 68 9.31 -1.76 18.29
CA LYS A 68 7.86 -1.55 18.12
C LYS A 68 7.43 -0.15 18.52
N LYS A 69 7.80 0.31 19.73
CA LYS A 69 7.43 1.64 20.23
C LYS A 69 7.94 2.77 19.34
N LYS A 70 9.18 2.66 18.83
CA LYS A 70 9.73 3.64 17.88
C LYS A 70 8.96 3.66 16.56
N ILE A 71 8.61 2.49 16.02
CA ILE A 71 7.83 2.37 14.79
C ILE A 71 6.43 2.94 14.99
N GLU A 72 5.75 2.60 16.09
CA GLU A 72 4.43 3.15 16.40
C GLU A 72 4.46 4.67 16.55
N ALA A 73 5.48 5.23 17.22
CA ALA A 73 5.65 6.68 17.33
C ALA A 73 5.87 7.34 15.96
N GLN A 74 6.69 6.75 15.09
CA GLN A 74 6.92 7.25 13.73
C GLN A 74 5.65 7.15 12.88
N ILE A 75 4.96 6.02 12.89
CA ILE A 75 3.68 5.83 12.17
C ILE A 75 2.67 6.88 12.64
N ASN A 76 2.50 7.05 13.95
CA ASN A 76 1.55 8.02 14.50
C ASN A 76 1.92 9.47 14.11
N SER A 77 3.21 9.81 14.06
CA SER A 77 3.65 11.13 13.61
C SER A 77 3.38 11.35 12.12
N THR A 78 3.69 10.36 11.27
CA THR A 78 3.44 10.40 9.83
C THR A 78 1.96 10.43 9.50
N LEU A 79 1.13 9.65 10.20
CA LEU A 79 -0.32 9.66 10.05
C LEU A 79 -0.93 11.00 10.44
N LYS A 80 -0.44 11.65 11.51
CA LYS A 80 -0.90 12.99 11.88
C LYS A 80 -0.57 14.02 10.80
N SER A 81 0.65 14.01 10.27
CA SER A 81 1.06 14.88 9.17
C SER A 81 0.31 14.56 7.86
N ALA A 82 0.03 13.29 7.60
CA ALA A 82 -0.76 12.86 6.45
C ALA A 82 -2.21 13.32 6.58
N ASN A 83 -2.85 13.18 7.74
CA ASN A 83 -4.24 13.61 7.95
C ASN A 83 -4.43 15.10 7.68
N SER A 84 -3.54 15.96 8.18
CA SER A 84 -3.61 17.40 7.88
C SER A 84 -3.48 17.70 6.39
N LYS A 85 -2.72 16.87 5.66
CA LYS A 85 -2.55 17.00 4.20
C LYS A 85 -3.72 16.38 3.42
N THR A 86 -4.33 15.32 3.96
CA THR A 86 -5.51 14.67 3.38
C THR A 86 -6.69 15.63 3.39
N ASP A 87 -6.92 16.39 4.46
CA ASP A 87 -8.01 17.37 4.51
C ASP A 87 -7.85 18.45 3.43
N GLU A 88 -6.62 18.93 3.22
CA GLU A 88 -6.29 19.88 2.14
C GLU A 88 -6.51 19.24 0.75
N VAL A 89 -6.11 17.98 0.57
CA VAL A 89 -6.33 17.23 -0.67
C VAL A 89 -7.82 16.99 -0.94
N ILE A 90 -8.62 16.68 0.08
CA ILE A 90 -10.07 16.52 -0.04
C ILE A 90 -10.70 17.84 -0.50
N ALA A 91 -10.33 18.97 0.11
CA ALA A 91 -10.84 20.28 -0.29
C ALA A 91 -10.51 20.63 -1.75
N ASN A 92 -9.28 20.32 -2.20
CA ASN A 92 -8.87 20.52 -3.60
C ASN A 92 -9.64 19.60 -4.56
N LEU A 93 -9.84 18.33 -4.19
CA LEU A 93 -10.62 17.38 -4.99
C LEU A 93 -12.09 17.79 -5.12
N GLU A 94 -12.70 18.32 -4.06
CA GLU A 94 -14.06 18.86 -4.10
C GLU A 94 -14.17 20.06 -5.03
N SER A 95 -13.17 20.97 -4.98
CA SER A 95 -13.08 22.12 -5.87
C SER A 95 -12.96 21.68 -7.33
N ASP A 96 -12.04 20.76 -7.63
CA ASP A 96 -11.84 20.23 -8.97
C ASP A 96 -13.10 19.51 -9.48
N LEU A 97 -13.76 18.69 -8.65
CA LEU A 97 -15.01 18.01 -9.00
C LEU A 97 -16.12 19.00 -9.35
N LYS A 98 -16.21 20.10 -8.60
CA LYS A 98 -17.19 21.17 -8.85
C LYS A 98 -16.93 21.84 -10.19
N ASP A 99 -15.67 22.11 -10.52
CA ASP A 99 -15.27 22.72 -11.78
C ASP A 99 -15.46 21.78 -12.97
N LEU A 100 -15.14 20.49 -12.83
CA LEU A 100 -15.42 19.47 -13.83
C LEU A 100 -16.94 19.35 -14.09
N ARG A 101 -17.76 19.37 -13.04
CA ARG A 101 -19.22 19.34 -13.17
C ARG A 101 -19.77 20.56 -13.91
N LYS A 102 -19.29 21.76 -13.60
CA LYS A 102 -19.67 22.99 -14.32
C LYS A 102 -19.27 22.93 -15.79
N LYS A 103 -18.01 22.60 -16.08
CA LYS A 103 -17.51 22.45 -17.46
C LYS A 103 -18.33 21.43 -18.25
N ASN A 104 -18.68 20.29 -17.65
CA ASN A 104 -19.50 19.27 -18.31
C ASN A 104 -20.93 19.78 -18.60
N ALA A 105 -21.56 20.50 -17.67
CA ALA A 105 -22.88 21.11 -17.88
C ALA A 105 -22.88 22.17 -18.99
N ASP A 106 -21.82 22.99 -19.07
CA ASP A 106 -21.67 24.00 -20.13
C ASP A 106 -21.43 23.37 -21.50
N LEU A 107 -20.67 22.28 -21.57
CA LEU A 107 -20.51 21.49 -22.79
C LEU A 107 -21.83 20.88 -23.25
N GLN A 108 -22.64 20.33 -22.34
CA GLN A 108 -23.96 19.79 -22.68
C GLN A 108 -24.93 20.86 -23.18
N LYS A 109 -24.82 22.11 -22.72
CA LYS A 109 -25.63 23.23 -23.23
C LYS A 109 -25.17 23.73 -24.60
N LYS A 110 -23.88 23.65 -24.92
CA LYS A 110 -23.35 24.02 -26.25
C LYS A 110 -23.56 22.95 -27.32
N LEU A 111 -23.80 21.70 -26.91
CA LEU A 111 -24.12 20.57 -27.80
C LEU A 111 -25.62 20.47 -28.12
N LYS A 112 -26.48 21.27 -27.48
CA LYS A 112 -27.89 21.48 -27.84
C LYS A 112 -28.02 22.76 -28.65
#